data_AF-R5DVN0-F1
#
_entry.id   AF-R5DVN0-F1
#
_cell.length_a   1.000
_cell.length_b   1.000
_cell.length_c   1.000
_cell.angle_alpha   90.00
_cell.angle_beta   90.00
_cell.angle_gamma   90.00
#
_symmetry.space_group_name_H-M   'P 1'
#
loop_
_entity.id
_entity.type
_entity.pdbx_description
1 polymer ?
#
loop_
_entity_poly.entity_id
_entity_poly.type
_entity_poly.pdbx_seq_one_letter_code
_entity_poly.pdbx_strand_id
1 'polypeptide(L)'
;MENQNDNTEMIKNLTNILEGLDNSQEQLEKNAFDVINSSDTSLNLVKESIGSVEEILEMIDNLNKIVSETSGRINELKELSGKIEEFAAVISNISNKTNILSLNASIEAARAGEHGRGFAVVASEVRNLAAQSAKSSKEITDTIAQVQTSVSETVDAMTNVYDNAVAQKHKADSVGQVLHKVVDAAYAANEVARNIENEIAYQREITDEARGAIGLK
;
A
#
# COMPACT_ATOMS: atom_id res chain seq x y z
N MET A 1 5.85 75.85 -37.68
CA MET A 1 4.95 75.68 -36.52
C MET A 1 4.36 74.27 -36.51
N GLU A 2 3.85 73.75 -37.63
CA GLU A 2 3.35 72.36 -37.75
C GLU A 2 4.40 71.29 -37.37
N ASN A 3 5.59 71.30 -37.98
CA ASN A 3 6.71 70.39 -37.64
C ASN A 3 7.20 70.44 -36.16
N GLN A 4 6.93 71.52 -35.43
CA GLN A 4 7.39 71.69 -34.05
C GLN A 4 6.37 71.14 -33.04
N ASN A 5 5.08 71.16 -33.42
CA ASN A 5 4.02 70.47 -32.68
C ASN A 5 4.13 68.95 -32.86
N ASP A 6 4.38 68.47 -34.08
CA ASP A 6 4.49 67.04 -34.37
C ASP A 6 5.66 66.39 -33.60
N ASN A 7 6.80 67.07 -33.51
CA ASN A 7 7.94 66.60 -32.71
C ASN A 7 7.63 66.57 -31.20
N THR A 8 6.83 67.51 -30.70
CA THR A 8 6.45 67.57 -29.28
C THR A 8 5.47 66.44 -28.93
N GLU A 9 4.52 66.15 -29.82
CA GLU A 9 3.59 65.04 -29.68
C GLU A 9 4.31 63.68 -29.77
N MET A 10 5.29 63.56 -30.67
CA MET A 10 6.13 62.36 -30.79
C MET A 10 6.95 62.10 -29.53
N ILE A 11 7.62 63.12 -28.97
CA ILE A 11 8.37 63.01 -27.71
C ILE A 11 7.43 62.58 -26.57
N LYS A 12 6.24 63.19 -26.46
CA LYS A 12 5.25 62.83 -25.44
C LYS A 12 4.81 61.36 -25.55
N ASN A 13 4.57 60.88 -26.77
CA ASN A 13 4.20 59.48 -27.00
C ASN A 13 5.34 58.52 -26.63
N LEU A 14 6.60 58.86 -26.98
CA LEU A 14 7.78 58.11 -26.56
C LEU A 14 7.94 58.06 -25.03
N THR A 15 7.74 59.18 -24.34
CA THR A 15 7.78 59.22 -22.86
C THR A 15 6.78 58.26 -22.25
N ASN A 16 5.53 58.25 -22.74
CA ASN A 16 4.49 57.33 -22.24
C ASN A 16 4.84 55.86 -22.50
N ILE A 17 5.47 55.55 -23.64
CA ILE A 17 5.94 54.19 -23.95
C ILE A 17 7.06 53.76 -22.99
N LEU A 18 8.02 54.64 -22.73
CA LEU A 18 9.13 54.36 -21.81
C LEU A 18 8.65 54.17 -20.37
N GLU A 19 7.68 54.97 -19.91
CA GLU A 19 7.04 54.78 -18.61
C GLU A 19 6.26 53.46 -18.54
N GLY A 20 5.53 53.10 -19.61
CA GLY A 20 4.88 51.79 -19.72
C GLY A 20 5.88 50.63 -19.70
N LEU A 21 7.05 50.81 -20.32
CA LEU A 21 8.11 49.81 -20.36
C LEU A 21 8.75 49.60 -18.99
N ASP A 22 9.04 50.66 -18.24
CA ASP A 22 9.54 50.57 -16.85
C ASP A 22 8.58 49.78 -15.96
N ASN A 23 7.28 50.13 -16.02
CA ASN A 23 6.26 49.41 -15.25
C ASN A 23 6.19 47.92 -15.65
N SER A 24 6.32 47.61 -16.95
CA SER A 24 6.34 46.23 -17.43
C SER A 24 7.60 45.48 -16.97
N GLN A 25 8.76 46.14 -16.93
CA GLN A 25 10.01 45.55 -16.45
C GLN A 25 9.95 45.24 -14.96
N GLU A 26 9.43 46.15 -14.13
CA GLU A 26 9.24 45.92 -12.69
C GLU A 26 8.30 44.73 -12.44
N GLN A 27 7.21 44.64 -13.20
CA GLN A 27 6.29 43.51 -13.10
C GLN A 27 6.92 42.18 -13.55
N LEU A 28 7.75 42.19 -14.59
CA LEU A 28 8.47 41.00 -15.05
C LEU A 28 9.53 40.56 -14.04
N GLU A 29 10.23 41.49 -13.40
CA GLU A 29 11.22 41.21 -12.35
C GLU A 29 10.55 40.51 -11.16
N LYS A 30 9.40 41.05 -10.72
CA LYS A 30 8.58 40.42 -9.69
C LYS A 30 8.11 39.02 -10.10
N ASN A 31 7.62 38.85 -11.33
CA ASN A 31 7.15 37.55 -11.82
C ASN A 31 8.29 36.51 -11.87
N ALA A 32 9.50 36.91 -12.31
CA ALA A 32 10.66 36.04 -12.33
C ALA A 32 11.05 35.60 -10.91
N PHE A 33 11.06 36.54 -9.96
CA PHE A 33 11.30 36.24 -8.54
C PHE A 33 10.28 35.27 -7.95
N ASP A 34 8.99 35.47 -8.24
CA ASP A 34 7.91 34.58 -7.79
C ASP A 34 8.05 33.17 -8.38
N VAL A 35 8.46 33.04 -9.65
CA VAL A 35 8.73 31.75 -10.31
C VAL A 35 9.91 31.03 -9.65
N ILE A 36 10.99 31.73 -9.31
CA ILE A 36 12.15 31.14 -8.64
C ILE A 36 11.75 30.59 -7.27
N ASN A 37 11.09 31.42 -6.45
CA ASN A 37 10.64 30.99 -5.13
C ASN A 37 9.68 29.80 -5.20
N SER A 38 8.71 29.83 -6.12
CA SER A 38 7.76 28.72 -6.30
C SER A 38 8.47 27.44 -6.77
N SER A 39 9.50 27.55 -7.61
CA SER A 39 10.29 26.41 -8.08
C SER A 39 11.10 25.80 -6.94
N ASP A 40 11.75 26.63 -6.12
CA ASP A 40 12.50 26.18 -4.94
C ASP A 40 11.60 25.52 -3.90
N THR A 41 10.40 26.07 -3.65
CA THR A 41 9.39 25.42 -2.81
C THR A 41 8.98 24.07 -3.40
N SER A 42 8.75 23.99 -4.71
CA SER A 42 8.39 22.73 -5.39
C SER A 42 9.49 21.67 -5.26
N LEU A 43 10.76 22.06 -5.41
CA LEU A 43 11.90 21.16 -5.24
C LEU A 43 11.99 20.60 -3.82
N ASN A 44 11.75 21.43 -2.80
CA ASN A 44 11.72 20.97 -1.41
C ASN A 44 10.57 19.99 -1.15
N LEU A 45 9.36 20.29 -1.64
CA LEU A 45 8.20 19.39 -1.52
C LEU A 45 8.43 18.05 -2.24
N VAL A 46 9.07 18.06 -3.42
CA VAL A 46 9.41 16.84 -4.12
C VAL A 46 10.44 16.03 -3.34
N LYS A 47 11.45 16.67 -2.74
CA LYS A 47 12.43 15.96 -1.90
C LYS A 47 11.78 15.25 -0.72
N GLU A 48 10.86 15.92 -0.03
CA GLU A 48 10.06 15.30 1.03
C GLU A 48 9.21 14.14 0.49
N SER A 49 8.56 14.35 -0.66
CA SER A 49 7.72 13.32 -1.31
C SER A 49 8.52 12.09 -1.73
N ILE A 50 9.76 12.25 -2.22
CA ILE A 50 10.65 11.14 -2.55
C ILE A 50 10.96 10.33 -1.29
N GLY A 51 11.29 10.99 -0.18
CA GLY A 51 11.50 10.30 1.10
C GLY A 51 10.28 9.51 1.56
N SER A 52 9.06 10.08 1.44
CA SER A 52 7.83 9.35 1.74
C SER A 52 7.60 8.15 0.82
N VAL A 53 7.97 8.24 -0.47
CA VAL A 53 7.88 7.10 -1.40
C VAL A 53 8.85 5.99 -1.01
N GLU A 54 10.08 6.33 -0.61
CA GLU A 54 11.08 5.37 -0.12
C GLU A 54 10.57 4.64 1.13
N GLU A 55 10.00 5.36 2.10
CA GLU A 55 9.38 4.77 3.29
C GLU A 55 8.23 3.81 2.94
N ILE A 56 7.37 4.18 1.99
CA ILE A 56 6.28 3.31 1.52
C ILE A 56 6.83 2.01 0.90
N LEU A 57 7.89 2.11 0.10
CA LEU A 57 8.52 0.94 -0.50
C LEU A 57 9.12 0.00 0.57
N GLU A 58 9.77 0.55 1.60
CA GLU A 58 10.28 -0.23 2.73
C GLU A 58 9.14 -0.91 3.51
N MET A 59 8.03 -0.20 3.74
CA MET A 59 6.84 -0.78 4.38
C MET A 59 6.25 -1.92 3.57
N ILE A 60 6.21 -1.81 2.24
CA ILE A 60 5.72 -2.87 1.34
C ILE A 60 6.63 -4.10 1.40
N ASP A 61 7.94 -3.92 1.40
CA ASP A 61 8.89 -5.04 1.49
C ASP A 61 8.77 -5.75 2.86
N ASN A 62 8.59 -5.00 3.95
CA ASN A 62 8.31 -5.57 5.27
C ASN A 62 6.97 -6.32 5.31
N LEU A 63 5.92 -5.77 4.69
CA LEU A 63 4.61 -6.41 4.57
C LEU A 63 4.74 -7.76 3.83
N ASN A 64 5.45 -7.80 2.71
CA ASN A 64 5.68 -9.02 1.95
C ASN A 64 6.40 -10.10 2.77
N LYS A 65 7.37 -9.69 3.61
CA LYS A 65 8.04 -10.61 4.54
C LYS A 65 7.06 -11.18 5.57
N ILE A 66 6.23 -10.33 6.18
CA ILE A 66 5.22 -10.76 7.16
C ILE A 66 4.21 -11.73 6.52
N VAL A 67 3.76 -11.45 5.30
CA VAL A 67 2.87 -12.35 4.54
C VAL A 67 3.55 -13.71 4.32
N SER A 68 4.80 -13.72 3.86
CA SER A 68 5.54 -14.96 3.63
C SER A 68 5.71 -15.79 4.92
N GLU A 69 6.08 -15.16 6.03
CA GLU A 69 6.20 -15.82 7.33
C GLU A 69 4.85 -16.37 7.80
N THR A 70 3.78 -15.60 7.63
CA THR A 70 2.43 -15.99 8.04
C THR A 70 1.91 -17.16 7.20
N SER A 71 2.12 -17.15 5.89
CA SER A 71 1.80 -18.28 5.00
C SER A 71 2.54 -19.55 5.40
N GLY A 72 3.80 -19.45 5.82
CA GLY A 72 4.56 -20.58 6.37
C GLY A 72 3.88 -21.20 7.60
N ARG A 73 3.51 -20.37 8.58
CA ARG A 73 2.84 -20.81 9.81
C ARG A 73 1.44 -21.39 9.55
N ILE A 74 0.71 -20.85 8.56
CA ILE A 74 -0.60 -21.39 8.17
C ILE A 74 -0.45 -22.77 7.52
N ASN A 75 0.60 -22.99 6.72
CA ASN A 75 0.89 -24.31 6.16
C ASN A 75 1.24 -25.33 7.25
N GLU A 76 2.01 -24.94 8.26
CA GLU A 76 2.28 -25.80 9.43
C GLU A 76 0.97 -26.15 10.16
N LEU A 77 0.08 -25.18 10.36
CA LEU A 77 -1.23 -25.42 10.97
C LEU A 77 -2.07 -26.39 10.14
N LYS A 78 -2.06 -26.26 8.81
CA LYS A 78 -2.74 -27.20 7.90
C LYS A 78 -2.24 -28.64 8.08
N GLU A 79 -0.93 -28.83 8.15
CA GLU A 79 -0.33 -30.17 8.37
C GLU A 79 -0.70 -30.74 9.74
N LEU A 80 -0.65 -29.91 10.80
CA LEU A 80 -1.03 -30.32 12.15
C LEU A 80 -2.51 -30.71 12.22
N SER A 81 -3.40 -29.93 11.60
CA SER A 81 -4.82 -30.26 11.51
C SER A 81 -5.05 -31.59 10.79
N GLY A 82 -4.34 -31.87 9.70
CA GLY A 82 -4.41 -33.16 9.01
C GLY A 82 -3.96 -34.34 9.87
N LYS A 83 -2.92 -34.18 10.70
CA LYS A 83 -2.49 -35.21 11.66
C LYS A 83 -3.55 -35.46 12.75
N ILE A 84 -4.21 -34.41 13.23
CA ILE A 84 -5.29 -34.56 14.24
C ILE A 84 -6.49 -35.31 13.63
N GLU A 85 -6.82 -35.04 12.37
CA GLU A 85 -7.86 -35.77 11.64
C GLU A 85 -7.53 -37.28 11.55
N GLU A 86 -6.29 -37.62 11.22
CA GLU A 86 -5.82 -39.02 11.21
C GLU A 86 -5.97 -39.69 12.59
N PHE A 87 -5.57 -39.00 13.66
CA PHE A 87 -5.74 -39.51 15.02
C PHE A 87 -7.21 -39.70 15.40
N ALA A 88 -8.08 -38.76 15.05
CA ALA A 88 -9.51 -38.87 15.30
C ALA A 88 -10.11 -40.08 14.55
N ALA A 89 -9.68 -40.33 13.31
CA ALA A 89 -10.08 -41.51 12.55
C ALA A 89 -9.61 -42.83 13.20
N VAL A 90 -8.39 -42.87 13.73
CA VAL A 90 -7.88 -44.03 14.48
C VAL A 90 -8.69 -44.27 15.75
N ILE A 91 -8.99 -43.24 16.55
CA ILE A 91 -9.78 -43.37 17.78
C ILE A 91 -11.20 -43.83 17.45
N SER A 92 -11.81 -43.30 16.40
CA SER A 92 -13.13 -43.74 15.92
C SER A 92 -13.12 -45.24 15.55
N ASN A 93 -12.09 -45.70 14.83
CA ASN A 93 -11.93 -47.11 14.49
C ASN A 93 -11.74 -48.00 15.73
N ILE A 94 -10.91 -47.58 16.70
CA ILE A 94 -10.72 -48.31 17.96
C ILE A 94 -12.04 -48.38 18.73
N SER A 95 -12.76 -47.26 18.83
CA SER A 95 -14.05 -47.17 19.52
C SER A 95 -15.08 -48.11 18.91
N ASN A 96 -15.17 -48.15 17.58
CA ASN A 96 -16.07 -49.06 16.87
C ASN A 96 -15.73 -50.53 17.11
N LYS A 97 -14.43 -50.90 17.08
CA LYS A 97 -13.99 -52.27 17.40
C LYS A 97 -14.29 -52.65 18.85
N THR A 98 -14.03 -51.75 19.80
CA THR A 98 -14.33 -51.96 21.22
C THR A 98 -15.82 -52.13 21.46
N ASN A 99 -16.67 -51.35 20.79
CA ASN A 99 -18.12 -51.47 20.85
C ASN A 99 -18.61 -52.84 20.33
N ILE A 100 -18.00 -53.38 19.28
CA ILE A 100 -18.31 -54.73 18.76
C ILE A 100 -17.83 -55.81 19.74
N LEU A 101 -16.61 -55.67 20.28
CA LEU A 101 -16.05 -56.60 21.26
C LEU A 101 -16.90 -56.67 22.54
N SER A 102 -17.32 -55.52 23.05
CA SER A 102 -18.16 -55.46 24.26
C SER A 102 -19.56 -56.01 24.02
N LEU A 103 -20.14 -55.79 22.84
CA LEU A 103 -21.39 -56.44 22.44
C LEU A 103 -21.26 -57.97 22.47
N ASN A 104 -20.21 -58.52 21.88
CA ASN A 104 -19.95 -59.96 21.90
C ASN A 104 -19.78 -60.48 23.33
N ALA A 105 -19.07 -59.74 24.19
CA ALA A 105 -18.92 -60.08 25.60
C ALA A 105 -20.25 -60.04 26.37
N SER A 106 -21.13 -59.06 26.10
CA SER A 106 -22.48 -59.01 26.68
C SER A 106 -23.33 -60.21 26.27
N ILE A 107 -23.23 -60.66 25.01
CA ILE A 107 -23.94 -61.83 24.51
C ILE A 107 -23.46 -63.10 25.22
N GLU A 108 -22.14 -63.29 25.33
CA GLU A 108 -21.58 -64.48 25.97
C GLU A 108 -21.85 -64.48 27.49
N ALA A 109 -21.83 -63.31 28.13
CA ALA A 109 -22.22 -63.15 29.53
C ALA A 109 -23.69 -63.53 29.76
N ALA A 110 -24.60 -63.15 28.85
CA ALA A 110 -26.00 -63.57 28.91
C ALA A 110 -26.14 -65.10 28.73
N ARG A 111 -25.30 -65.70 27.89
CA ARG A 111 -25.27 -67.15 27.64
C ARG A 111 -24.81 -67.96 28.86
N ALA A 112 -23.92 -67.40 29.68
CA ALA A 112 -23.47 -67.99 30.93
C ALA A 112 -24.50 -67.90 32.08
N GLY A 113 -25.66 -67.26 31.85
CA GLY A 113 -26.74 -67.16 32.85
C GLY A 113 -26.32 -66.42 34.12
N GLU A 114 -26.64 -66.99 35.29
CA GLU A 114 -26.34 -66.39 36.60
C GLU A 114 -24.83 -66.16 36.81
N HIS A 115 -23.97 -67.02 36.27
CA HIS A 115 -22.51 -66.88 36.40
C HIS A 115 -21.94 -65.71 35.57
N GLY A 116 -22.67 -65.23 34.56
CA GLY A 116 -22.23 -64.14 33.68
C GLY A 116 -22.72 -62.75 34.10
N ARG A 117 -23.55 -62.62 35.13
CA ARG A 117 -24.18 -61.35 35.53
C ARG A 117 -23.18 -60.20 35.74
N GLY A 118 -22.07 -60.46 36.45
CA GLY A 118 -21.03 -59.45 36.67
C GLY A 118 -20.32 -59.03 35.37
N PHE A 119 -20.03 -59.99 34.49
CA PHE A 119 -19.43 -59.72 33.20
C PHE A 119 -20.37 -58.94 32.27
N ALA A 120 -21.67 -59.18 32.34
CA ALA A 120 -22.67 -58.45 31.53
C ALA A 120 -22.68 -56.96 31.87
N VAL A 121 -22.56 -56.60 33.15
CA VAL A 121 -22.48 -55.19 33.61
C VAL A 121 -21.22 -54.52 33.07
N VAL A 122 -20.06 -55.17 33.22
CA VAL A 122 -18.78 -54.64 32.70
C VAL A 122 -18.83 -54.46 31.19
N ALA A 123 -19.35 -55.45 30.46
CA ALA A 123 -19.47 -55.37 29.00
C ALA A 123 -20.40 -54.22 28.55
N SER A 124 -21.50 -53.98 29.28
CA SER A 124 -22.38 -52.82 29.01
C SER A 124 -21.66 -51.49 29.24
N GLU A 125 -20.85 -51.38 30.29
CA GLU A 125 -20.12 -50.15 30.59
C GLU A 125 -19.03 -49.88 29.55
N VAL A 126 -18.26 -50.90 29.15
CA VAL A 126 -17.28 -50.79 28.06
C VAL A 126 -17.96 -50.38 26.75
N ARG A 127 -19.16 -50.88 26.46
CA ARG A 127 -19.95 -50.48 25.29
C ARG A 127 -20.32 -49.00 25.34
N ASN A 128 -20.78 -48.49 26.48
CA ASN A 128 -21.10 -47.07 26.66
C ASN A 128 -19.86 -46.18 26.45
N LEU A 129 -18.73 -46.55 27.07
CA LEU A 129 -17.47 -45.82 26.91
C LEU A 129 -17.00 -45.79 25.45
N ALA A 130 -17.13 -46.92 24.74
CA ALA A 130 -16.81 -47.01 23.32
C ALA A 130 -17.72 -46.11 22.46
N ALA A 131 -19.02 -46.10 22.72
CA ALA A 131 -19.96 -45.21 22.02
C ALA A 131 -19.67 -43.72 22.29
N GLN A 132 -19.32 -43.36 23.53
CA GLN A 132 -18.93 -42.01 23.90
C GLN A 132 -17.62 -41.59 23.22
N SER A 133 -16.63 -42.48 23.16
CA SER A 133 -15.36 -42.21 22.49
C SER A 133 -15.51 -42.04 20.98
N ALA A 134 -16.39 -42.82 20.34
CA ALA A 134 -16.75 -42.63 18.93
C ALA A 134 -17.43 -41.27 18.69
N LYS A 135 -18.34 -40.86 19.59
CA LYS A 135 -18.99 -39.54 19.52
C LYS A 135 -17.97 -38.40 19.64
N SER A 136 -17.09 -38.44 20.64
CA SER A 136 -16.06 -37.42 20.80
C SER A 136 -15.08 -37.37 19.63
N SER A 137 -14.73 -38.52 19.04
CA SER A 137 -13.90 -38.58 17.83
C SER A 137 -14.55 -37.88 16.64
N LYS A 138 -15.88 -38.00 16.52
CA LYS A 138 -16.64 -37.28 15.50
C LYS A 138 -16.65 -35.76 15.75
N GLU A 139 -16.89 -35.34 16.99
CA GLU A 139 -16.84 -33.91 17.36
C GLU A 139 -15.45 -33.29 17.07
N ILE A 140 -14.37 -34.05 17.31
CA ILE A 140 -13.00 -33.63 16.92
C ILE A 140 -12.89 -33.47 15.41
N THR A 141 -13.39 -34.44 14.64
CA THR A 141 -13.36 -34.40 13.16
C THR A 141 -14.11 -33.17 12.63
N ASP A 142 -15.32 -32.92 13.15
CA ASP A 142 -16.14 -31.77 12.75
C ASP A 142 -15.47 -30.43 13.10
N THR A 143 -14.75 -30.37 14.23
CA THR A 143 -13.98 -29.19 14.64
C THR A 143 -12.76 -28.97 13.74
N ILE A 144 -12.04 -30.04 13.41
CA ILE A 144 -10.87 -29.94 12.52
C ILE A 144 -11.26 -29.54 11.11
N ALA A 145 -12.41 -29.98 10.60
CA ALA A 145 -12.94 -29.53 9.31
C ALA A 145 -13.19 -28.00 9.29
N GLN A 146 -13.71 -27.44 10.38
CA GLN A 146 -13.86 -25.98 10.52
C GLN A 146 -12.51 -25.27 10.56
N VAL A 147 -11.53 -25.80 11.30
CA VAL A 147 -10.17 -25.25 11.33
C VAL A 147 -9.53 -25.26 9.94
N GLN A 148 -9.65 -26.37 9.20
CA GLN A 148 -9.12 -26.47 7.83
C GLN A 148 -9.80 -25.47 6.87
N THR A 149 -11.10 -25.21 7.05
CA THR A 149 -11.83 -24.21 6.27
C THR A 149 -11.30 -22.80 6.55
N SER A 150 -11.20 -22.40 7.81
CA SER A 150 -10.63 -21.10 8.18
C SER A 150 -9.17 -20.94 7.75
N VAL A 151 -8.38 -22.03 7.79
CA VAL A 151 -7.02 -22.04 7.24
C VAL A 151 -7.03 -21.72 5.75
N SER A 152 -7.92 -22.34 4.96
CA SER A 152 -8.05 -22.06 3.53
C SER A 152 -8.42 -20.61 3.26
N GLU A 153 -9.43 -20.09 3.96
CA GLU A 153 -9.87 -18.69 3.84
C GLU A 153 -8.73 -17.71 4.19
N THR A 154 -7.91 -18.06 5.19
CA THR A 154 -6.76 -17.24 5.58
C THR A 154 -5.67 -17.25 4.51
N VAL A 155 -5.43 -18.38 3.82
CA VAL A 155 -4.49 -18.45 2.69
C VAL A 155 -4.96 -17.55 1.54
N ASP A 156 -6.24 -17.58 1.21
CA ASP A 156 -6.81 -16.74 0.16
C ASP A 156 -6.68 -15.25 0.51
N ALA A 157 -6.96 -14.90 1.76
CA ALA A 157 -6.77 -13.54 2.27
C ALA A 157 -5.31 -13.09 2.16
N MET A 158 -4.34 -13.95 2.52
CA MET A 158 -2.92 -13.64 2.42
C MET A 158 -2.47 -13.45 0.97
N THR A 159 -3.02 -14.23 0.04
CA THR A 159 -2.76 -14.07 -1.40
C THR A 159 -3.24 -12.71 -1.89
N ASN A 160 -4.46 -12.31 -1.51
CA ASN A 160 -4.99 -10.99 -1.84
C ASN A 160 -4.14 -9.84 -1.25
N VAL A 161 -3.63 -10.00 -0.03
CA VAL A 161 -2.74 -9.02 0.59
C VAL A 161 -1.44 -8.88 -0.20
N TYR A 162 -0.86 -10.00 -0.64
CA TYR A 162 0.35 -10.01 -1.47
C TYR A 162 0.14 -9.29 -2.81
N ASP A 163 -0.95 -9.62 -3.53
CA ASP A 163 -1.26 -8.99 -4.82
C ASP A 163 -1.46 -7.48 -4.68
N ASN A 164 -2.13 -7.04 -3.61
CA ASN A 164 -2.29 -5.62 -3.31
C ASN A 164 -0.95 -4.94 -3.00
N ALA A 165 -0.05 -5.60 -2.28
CA ALA A 165 1.28 -5.07 -1.99
C ALA A 165 2.11 -4.88 -3.27
N VAL A 166 2.03 -5.82 -4.21
CA VAL A 166 2.66 -5.70 -5.54
C VAL A 166 2.07 -4.52 -6.33
N ALA A 167 0.74 -4.37 -6.33
CA ALA A 167 0.10 -3.23 -6.99
C ALA A 167 0.50 -1.88 -6.38
N GLN A 168 0.62 -1.81 -5.04
CA GLN A 168 1.10 -0.63 -4.33
C GLN A 168 2.54 -0.28 -4.69
N LYS A 169 3.42 -1.28 -4.86
CA LYS A 169 4.81 -1.07 -5.30
C LYS A 169 4.86 -0.39 -6.65
N HIS A 170 4.11 -0.90 -7.63
CA HIS A 170 4.02 -0.27 -8.96
C HIS A 170 3.47 1.15 -8.90
N LYS A 171 2.53 1.42 -7.99
CA LYS A 171 1.99 2.77 -7.82
C LYS A 171 3.05 3.72 -7.23
N ALA A 172 3.81 3.26 -6.24
CA ALA A 172 4.92 4.02 -5.65
C ALA A 172 5.99 4.35 -6.70
N ASP A 173 6.39 3.38 -7.53
CA ASP A 173 7.32 3.60 -8.65
C ASP A 173 6.80 4.66 -9.63
N SER A 174 5.51 4.58 -9.98
CA SER A 174 4.87 5.57 -10.86
C SER A 174 4.85 6.97 -10.24
N VAL A 175 4.65 7.09 -8.92
CA VAL A 175 4.74 8.37 -8.21
C VAL A 175 6.17 8.90 -8.28
N GLY A 176 7.19 8.06 -8.04
CA GLY A 176 8.60 8.44 -8.17
C GLY A 176 8.93 9.01 -9.56
N GLN A 177 8.43 8.39 -10.64
CA GLN A 177 8.60 8.91 -12.00
C GLN A 177 7.93 10.27 -12.23
N VAL A 178 6.75 10.49 -11.65
CA VAL A 178 6.06 11.80 -11.73
C VAL A 178 6.84 12.86 -10.98
N LEU A 179 7.37 12.53 -9.79
CA LEU A 179 8.19 13.44 -8.99
C LEU A 179 9.45 13.87 -9.73
N HIS A 180 10.13 12.96 -10.45
CA HIS A 180 11.25 13.32 -11.32
C HIS A 180 10.87 14.34 -12.40
N LYS A 181 9.70 14.19 -13.03
CA LYS A 181 9.22 15.17 -14.02
C LYS A 181 8.93 16.53 -13.40
N VAL A 182 8.50 16.57 -12.14
CA VAL A 182 8.29 17.83 -11.41
C VAL A 182 9.63 18.53 -11.13
N VAL A 183 10.68 17.76 -10.80
CA VAL A 183 12.04 18.30 -10.65
C VAL A 183 12.53 18.93 -11.95
N ASP A 184 12.39 18.22 -13.07
CA ASP A 184 12.79 18.72 -14.40
C ASP A 184 12.03 20.02 -14.75
N ALA A 185 10.72 20.06 -14.49
CA ALA A 185 9.89 21.24 -14.72
C ALA A 185 10.31 22.43 -13.86
N ALA A 186 10.66 22.21 -12.59
CA ALA A 186 11.13 23.27 -11.69
C ALA A 186 12.49 23.83 -12.13
N TYR A 187 13.41 22.98 -12.60
CA TYR A 187 14.67 23.46 -13.17
C TYR A 187 14.46 24.29 -14.44
N ALA A 188 13.59 23.83 -15.35
CA ALA A 188 13.26 24.58 -16.56
C ALA A 188 12.60 25.94 -16.22
N ALA A 189 11.72 25.99 -15.22
CA ALA A 189 11.11 27.24 -14.77
C ALA A 189 12.15 28.22 -14.20
N ASN A 190 13.09 27.72 -13.38
CA ASN A 190 14.22 28.52 -12.88
C ASN A 190 15.11 29.07 -14.00
N GLU A 191 15.36 28.28 -15.05
CA GLU A 191 16.12 28.75 -16.22
C GLU A 191 15.38 29.87 -16.97
N VAL A 192 14.07 29.70 -17.20
CA VAL A 192 13.24 30.74 -17.83
C VAL A 192 13.24 32.02 -17.01
N ALA A 193 13.10 31.94 -15.68
CA ALA A 193 13.12 33.11 -14.81
C ALA A 193 14.45 33.87 -14.89
N ARG A 194 15.59 33.15 -14.88
CA ARG A 194 16.92 33.77 -15.08
C ARG A 194 17.07 34.43 -16.44
N ASN A 195 16.52 33.83 -17.49
CA ASN A 195 16.53 34.43 -18.82
C ASN A 195 15.70 35.72 -18.86
N ILE A 196 14.57 35.78 -18.14
CA ILE A 196 13.77 37.00 -17.98
C ILE A 196 14.58 38.08 -17.27
N GLU A 197 15.28 37.75 -16.17
CA GLU A 197 16.13 38.73 -15.46
C GLU A 197 17.22 39.33 -16.37
N ASN A 198 17.88 38.49 -17.18
CA ASN A 198 18.87 38.95 -18.15
C ASN A 198 18.26 39.86 -19.22
N GLU A 199 17.08 39.51 -19.73
CA GLU A 199 16.37 40.31 -20.74
C GLU A 199 15.93 41.66 -20.17
N ILE A 200 15.45 41.71 -18.92
CA ILE A 200 15.11 42.97 -18.24
C ILE A 200 16.35 43.86 -18.12
N ALA A 201 17.51 43.30 -17.76
CA ALA A 201 18.75 44.07 -17.67
C ALA A 201 19.13 44.71 -19.02
N TYR A 202 19.00 43.95 -20.12
CA TYR A 202 19.22 44.46 -21.47
C TYR A 202 18.18 45.52 -21.88
N GLN A 203 16.90 45.31 -21.57
CA GLN A 203 15.85 46.28 -21.86
C GLN A 203 16.03 47.58 -21.07
N ARG A 204 16.52 47.55 -19.83
CA ARG A 204 16.84 48.76 -19.05
C ARG A 204 17.90 49.61 -19.73
N GLU A 205 18.95 48.98 -20.26
CA GLU A 205 19.99 49.68 -21.03
C GLU A 205 19.39 50.40 -22.25
N ILE A 206 18.53 49.73 -23.01
CA ILE A 206 17.83 50.33 -24.17
C ILE A 206 16.90 51.48 -23.73
N THR A 207 16.14 51.29 -22.65
CA THR A 207 15.23 52.34 -22.12
C THR A 207 16.01 53.59 -21.72
N ASP A 208 17.15 53.42 -21.05
CA ASP A 208 18.01 54.52 -20.61
C ASP A 208 18.67 55.24 -21.80
N GLU A 209 19.13 54.50 -22.81
CA GLU A 209 19.62 55.09 -24.07
C GLU A 209 18.51 55.90 -24.77
N ALA A 210 17.30 55.35 -24.85
CA ALA A 210 16.15 56.02 -25.47
C ALA A 210 15.75 57.29 -24.72
N ARG A 211 15.75 57.27 -23.37
CA ARG A 211 15.56 58.46 -22.52
C ARG A 211 16.60 59.55 -22.83
N GLY A 212 17.87 59.15 -22.88
CA GLY A 212 18.98 60.05 -23.22
C GLY A 212 18.81 60.69 -24.60
N ALA A 213 18.34 59.94 -25.60
CA ALA A 213 18.15 60.41 -26.97
C ALA A 213 17.03 61.47 -27.11
N ILE A 214 15.97 61.40 -26.29
CA ILE A 214 14.87 62.38 -26.29
C ILE A 214 15.09 63.55 -25.31
N GLY A 215 16.26 63.63 -24.67
CA GLY A 215 16.62 64.72 -23.77
C GLY A 215 16.00 64.64 -22.37
N LEU A 216 15.47 63.47 -21.99
CA LEU A 216 15.07 63.16 -20.63
C LEU A 216 16.28 62.55 -19.93
N LYS A 217 16.99 63.34 -19.12
CA LYS A 217 17.95 62.82 -18.14
C LYS A 217 17.30 62.73 -16.78
#